data_AF-A0A150FNQ8-F1
#
_entry.id   AF-A0A150FNQ8-F1
#
_cell.length_a   1.000
_cell.length_b   1.000
_cell.length_c   1.000
_cell.angle_alpha   90.00
_cell.angle_beta   90.00
_cell.angle_gamma   90.00
#
_symmetry.space_group_name_H-M   'P 1'
#
loop_
_entity.id
_entity.type
_entity.pdbx_description
1 polymer ?
#
loop_
_entity_poly.entity_id
_entity_poly.type
_entity_poly.pdbx_seq_one_letter_code
_entity_poly.pdbx_strand_id
1 'polypeptide(L)'
;MYISHKLRSGLFEKVFCLYYFGFTTNLSYKYDHYYYEYAKKLKMEDENPNFEVKDSGIFNNIYLCLNRPLFLPEDKIWLPIQKFETGKLTYGVANPNKEEFNSLADFFVKEDIIEIRIPWQLLNVMDPSTKMIMDDLYVNNGIKAIKTEGFHLGIILKREDNITYTSMRKYTWEPWEFPKYHERLKKSYFILKEAFKNIGGE
;
A
#
# COMPACT_ATOMS: atom_id res chain seq x y z
N MET A 1 -0.07 -8.58 1.90
CA MET A 1 -0.53 -9.10 3.20
C MET A 1 -2.06 -9.18 3.18
N TYR A 2 -2.65 -10.26 3.71
CA TYR A 2 -4.11 -10.40 3.83
C TYR A 2 -4.48 -10.30 5.31
N ILE A 3 -5.35 -9.36 5.66
CA ILE A 3 -5.83 -9.18 7.03
C ILE A 3 -7.35 -9.24 7.00
N SER A 4 -7.90 -10.23 7.68
CA SER A 4 -9.33 -10.29 7.99
C SER A 4 -9.47 -9.98 9.49
N HIS A 5 -10.32 -9.02 9.83
CA HIS A 5 -10.52 -8.64 11.22
C HIS A 5 -12.00 -8.65 11.59
N LYS A 6 -12.28 -9.23 12.76
CA LYS A 6 -13.57 -9.18 13.44
C LYS A 6 -13.44 -8.22 14.61
N LEU A 7 -14.16 -7.11 14.58
CA LEU A 7 -14.00 -6.00 15.54
C LEU A 7 -14.41 -6.45 16.96
N ARG A 8 -13.44 -6.57 17.89
CA ARG A 8 -13.66 -6.60 19.35
C ARG A 8 -12.52 -5.89 20.10
N SER A 9 -12.90 -5.01 21.03
CA SER A 9 -12.10 -4.01 21.77
C SER A 9 -11.05 -4.59 22.76
N GLY A 10 -9.93 -3.87 22.99
CA GLY A 10 -9.10 -4.02 24.20
C GLY A 10 -7.59 -3.70 24.07
N LEU A 11 -7.20 -2.52 24.57
CA LEU A 11 -5.94 -1.72 24.70
C LEU A 11 -4.54 -2.09 24.10
N PHE A 12 -3.71 -1.03 23.99
CA PHE A 12 -2.52 -0.71 23.15
C PHE A 12 -1.15 -1.22 23.65
N GLU A 13 -0.13 -1.39 22.79
CA GLU A 13 0.91 -0.38 22.46
C GLU A 13 1.69 -0.62 21.14
N LYS A 14 2.30 0.45 20.61
CA LYS A 14 3.03 0.69 19.33
C LYS A 14 2.13 0.92 18.10
N VAL A 15 2.42 1.97 17.31
CA VAL A 15 1.44 2.60 16.40
C VAL A 15 1.88 2.59 14.92
N PHE A 16 1.23 1.79 14.07
CA PHE A 16 0.96 2.14 12.67
C PHE A 16 -0.51 2.58 12.59
N CYS A 17 -0.73 3.88 12.32
CA CYS A 17 -2.08 4.44 12.32
C CYS A 17 -2.66 4.39 10.89
N LEU A 18 -3.57 3.46 10.64
CA LEU A 18 -4.43 3.50 9.46
C LEU A 18 -5.54 4.52 9.74
N TYR A 19 -5.39 5.75 9.24
CA TYR A 19 -6.42 6.79 9.33
C TYR A 19 -7.61 6.42 8.45
N TYR A 20 -8.74 6.11 9.08
CA TYR A 20 -9.99 5.83 8.40
C TYR A 20 -10.87 7.09 8.38
N PHE A 21 -10.53 7.97 7.44
CA PHE A 21 -11.46 8.95 6.88
C PHE A 21 -11.57 8.61 5.40
N GLY A 22 -12.49 7.71 5.06
CA GLY A 22 -12.62 7.21 3.68
C GLY A 22 -11.40 6.43 3.18
N PHE A 23 -11.17 5.22 3.71
CA PHE A 23 -10.35 4.15 3.10
C PHE A 23 -8.99 4.54 2.47
N THR A 24 -8.17 5.34 3.17
CA THR A 24 -6.79 5.68 2.77
C THR A 24 -5.76 5.16 3.77
N THR A 25 -4.60 4.69 3.28
CA THR A 25 -3.41 4.44 4.11
C THR A 25 -2.43 5.60 3.98
N ASN A 26 -1.95 6.14 5.11
CA ASN A 26 -1.01 7.25 5.10
C ASN A 26 0.21 6.94 5.98
N LEU A 27 1.35 7.57 5.69
CA LEU A 27 2.62 7.35 6.39
C LEU A 27 3.03 8.59 7.19
N SER A 28 3.74 8.34 8.29
CA SER A 28 4.45 9.39 9.04
C SER A 28 5.71 9.80 8.30
N TYR A 29 6.15 11.05 8.49
CA TYR A 29 7.24 11.68 7.75
C TYR A 29 8.50 10.82 7.52
N LYS A 30 8.98 10.14 8.57
CA LYS A 30 10.21 9.33 8.55
C LYS A 30 10.14 8.11 7.62
N TYR A 31 8.94 7.76 7.18
CA TYR A 31 8.65 6.58 6.39
C TYR A 31 8.10 6.91 4.99
N ASP A 32 7.96 8.19 4.65
CA ASP A 32 7.56 8.61 3.31
C ASP A 32 8.77 8.60 2.36
N HIS A 33 9.05 7.42 1.80
CA HIS A 33 10.14 7.22 0.85
C HIS A 33 10.01 8.10 -0.40
N TYR A 34 8.78 8.34 -0.86
CA TYR A 34 8.55 9.16 -2.04
C TYR A 34 8.99 10.60 -1.79
N TYR A 35 8.48 11.22 -0.73
CA TYR A 35 8.86 12.59 -0.37
C TYR A 35 10.36 12.71 -0.13
N TYR A 36 10.94 11.78 0.62
CA TYR A 36 12.37 11.77 0.91
C TYR A 36 13.24 11.72 -0.36
N GLU A 37 12.96 10.82 -1.28
CA GLU A 37 13.80 10.68 -2.48
C GLU A 37 13.54 11.83 -3.48
N TYR A 38 12.28 12.13 -3.80
CA TYR A 38 11.94 13.02 -4.92
C TYR A 38 11.90 14.51 -4.54
N ALA A 39 11.33 14.87 -3.39
CA ALA A 39 11.33 16.26 -2.92
C ALA A 39 12.62 16.58 -2.16
N LYS A 40 12.97 15.81 -1.13
CA LYS A 40 14.07 16.18 -0.22
C LYS A 40 15.45 16.04 -0.86
N LYS A 41 15.75 14.90 -1.47
CA LYS A 41 17.10 14.58 -1.96
C LYS A 41 17.34 15.03 -3.39
N LEU A 42 16.41 14.73 -4.30
CA LEU A 42 16.54 15.03 -5.73
C LEU A 42 16.04 16.41 -6.14
N LYS A 43 15.30 17.13 -5.27
CA LYS A 43 14.74 18.46 -5.54
C LYS A 43 13.87 18.50 -6.81
N MET A 44 13.13 17.41 -7.06
CA MET A 44 12.25 17.25 -8.23
C MET A 44 10.80 17.68 -7.97
N GLU A 45 10.46 17.94 -6.71
CA GLU A 45 9.17 18.44 -6.25
C GLU A 45 9.38 19.41 -5.09
N ASP A 46 8.42 20.29 -4.84
CA ASP A 46 8.47 21.28 -3.77
C ASP A 46 8.57 20.60 -2.39
N GLU A 47 9.50 21.08 -1.57
CA GLU A 47 9.61 20.68 -0.17
C GLU A 47 8.49 21.29 0.66
N ASN A 48 7.95 20.52 1.60
CA ASN A 48 7.01 21.00 2.59
C ASN A 48 7.56 20.69 3.99
N PRO A 49 8.13 21.67 4.70
CA PRO A 49 8.74 21.45 6.01
C PRO A 49 7.79 20.83 7.05
N ASN A 50 6.47 21.01 6.90
CA ASN A 50 5.49 20.39 7.78
C ASN A 50 5.51 18.85 7.70
N PHE A 51 5.94 18.32 6.56
CA PHE A 51 6.15 16.89 6.34
C PHE A 51 7.45 16.40 6.95
N GLU A 52 8.24 17.21 7.67
CA GLU A 52 9.48 16.79 8.31
C GLU A 52 9.41 16.93 9.85
N VAL A 53 8.27 17.41 10.36
CA VAL A 53 8.07 17.62 11.80
C VAL A 53 7.75 16.29 12.48
N LYS A 54 8.58 15.94 13.46
CA LYS A 54 8.38 14.74 14.27
C LYS A 54 7.11 14.83 15.10
N ASP A 55 6.34 13.74 15.12
CA ASP A 55 5.10 13.58 15.89
C ASP A 55 4.08 14.71 15.63
N SER A 56 4.11 15.30 14.42
CA SER A 56 3.21 16.38 14.00
C SER A 56 1.74 15.97 13.94
N GLY A 57 1.46 14.66 13.96
CA GLY A 57 0.13 14.12 13.69
C GLY A 57 -0.31 14.28 12.24
N ILE A 58 0.55 14.82 11.37
CA ILE A 58 0.31 14.97 9.94
C ILE A 58 0.74 13.67 9.25
N PHE A 59 -0.14 13.17 8.41
CA PHE A 59 0.07 11.95 7.64
C PHE A 59 0.06 12.29 6.16
N ASN A 60 1.03 11.77 5.43
CA ASN A 60 1.18 12.02 4.00
C ASN A 60 0.50 10.92 3.19
N ASN A 61 -0.11 11.32 2.07
CA ASN A 61 -0.54 10.39 1.04
C ASN A 61 0.69 9.62 0.53
N ILE A 62 0.50 8.32 0.30
CA ILE A 62 1.56 7.47 -0.22
C ILE A 62 1.56 7.58 -1.74
N TYR A 63 2.68 8.02 -2.31
CA TYR A 63 2.85 8.17 -3.75
C TYR A 63 3.86 7.19 -4.32
N LEU A 64 3.62 6.74 -5.54
CA LEU A 64 4.58 6.07 -6.41
C LEU A 64 4.99 7.02 -7.52
N CYS A 65 6.29 7.20 -7.73
CA CYS A 65 6.80 7.92 -8.89
C CYS A 65 6.62 7.07 -10.14
N LEU A 66 5.92 7.60 -11.13
CA LEU A 66 5.74 6.99 -12.43
C LEU A 66 6.82 7.47 -13.41
N ASN A 67 7.06 8.78 -13.46
CA ASN A 67 8.07 9.39 -14.30
C ASN A 67 8.73 10.57 -13.58
N ARG A 68 10.05 10.71 -13.75
CA ARG A 68 10.80 11.89 -13.28
C ARG A 68 10.57 13.08 -14.21
N PRO A 69 10.82 14.32 -13.77
CA PRO A 69 10.80 15.47 -14.65
C PRO A 69 11.69 15.25 -15.87
N LEU A 70 11.18 15.60 -17.05
CA LEU A 70 11.88 15.37 -18.31
C LEU A 70 11.82 16.64 -19.15
N PHE A 71 12.97 17.11 -19.60
CA PHE A 71 13.05 18.17 -20.59
C PHE A 71 12.98 17.58 -21.99
N LEU A 72 12.06 18.07 -22.82
CA LEU A 72 11.95 17.72 -24.24
C LEU A 72 12.66 18.78 -25.08
N PRO A 73 13.84 18.50 -25.66
CA PRO A 73 14.66 19.53 -26.33
C PRO A 73 14.02 20.11 -27.59
N GLU A 74 13.28 19.29 -28.35
CA GLU A 74 12.63 19.69 -29.60
C GLU A 74 11.51 20.70 -29.33
N ASP A 75 10.66 20.39 -28.35
CA ASP A 75 9.52 21.22 -27.96
C ASP A 75 9.90 22.34 -26.98
N LYS A 76 11.11 22.27 -26.39
CA LYS A 76 11.61 23.15 -25.32
C LYS A 76 10.68 23.24 -24.11
N ILE A 77 10.01 22.12 -23.78
CA ILE A 77 9.10 22.03 -22.63
C ILE A 77 9.67 21.12 -21.53
N TRP A 78 9.32 21.44 -20.29
CA TRP A 78 9.53 20.55 -19.15
C TRP A 78 8.25 19.79 -18.86
N LEU A 79 8.34 18.46 -18.88
CA LEU A 79 7.31 17.59 -18.32
C LEU A 79 7.54 17.49 -16.80
N PRO A 80 6.51 17.76 -15.97
CA PRO A 80 6.65 17.64 -14.52
C PRO A 80 6.81 16.19 -14.09
N ILE A 81 7.19 15.99 -12.84
CA ILE A 81 7.16 14.67 -12.21
C ILE A 81 5.73 14.10 -12.29
N GLN A 82 5.61 12.82 -12.66
CA GLN A 82 4.34 12.10 -12.65
C GLN A 82 4.33 11.13 -11.48
N LYS A 83 3.25 11.17 -10.70
CA LYS A 83 3.08 10.35 -9.51
C LYS A 83 1.67 9.78 -9.43
N PHE A 84 1.54 8.68 -8.71
CA PHE A 84 0.28 7.98 -8.49
C PHE A 84 0.05 7.75 -7.00
N GLU A 85 -1.14 8.07 -6.50
CA GLU A 85 -1.52 7.83 -5.11
C GLU A 85 -1.82 6.34 -4.89
N THR A 86 -0.93 5.64 -4.18
CA THR A 86 -1.04 4.21 -3.91
C THR A 86 -1.74 3.90 -2.58
N GLY A 87 -1.96 4.91 -1.74
CA GLY A 87 -2.63 4.76 -0.44
C GLY A 87 -4.15 4.64 -0.52
N LYS A 88 -4.76 4.91 -1.68
CA LYS A 88 -6.22 4.88 -1.86
C LYS A 88 -6.69 3.46 -2.14
N LEU A 89 -7.45 2.89 -1.19
CA LEU A 89 -7.91 1.51 -1.29
C LEU A 89 -9.18 1.40 -2.14
N THR A 90 -9.25 0.36 -2.98
CA THR A 90 -10.38 0.10 -3.87
C THR A 90 -11.37 -0.89 -3.26
N TYR A 91 -12.64 -0.52 -3.19
CA TYR A 91 -13.71 -1.45 -2.79
C TYR A 91 -14.01 -2.45 -3.91
N GLY A 92 -14.21 -3.72 -3.56
CA GLY A 92 -14.80 -4.68 -4.49
C GLY A 92 -14.64 -6.15 -4.08
N VAL A 93 -15.13 -7.03 -4.94
CA VAL A 93 -15.09 -8.48 -4.71
C VAL A 93 -13.86 -9.09 -5.38
N ALA A 94 -12.90 -9.58 -4.59
CA ALA A 94 -11.68 -10.22 -5.10
C ALA A 94 -11.86 -11.71 -5.47
N ASN A 95 -13.08 -12.26 -5.39
CA ASN A 95 -13.37 -13.66 -5.73
C ASN A 95 -13.57 -13.84 -7.24
N PRO A 96 -12.68 -14.59 -7.94
CA PRO A 96 -12.74 -14.75 -9.40
C PRO A 96 -13.98 -15.48 -9.92
N ASN A 97 -14.71 -16.18 -9.06
CA ASN A 97 -15.92 -16.93 -9.41
C ASN A 97 -17.21 -16.09 -9.29
N LYS A 98 -17.09 -14.80 -8.91
CA LYS A 98 -18.23 -13.88 -8.82
C LYS A 98 -18.31 -13.02 -10.08
N GLU A 99 -19.54 -12.61 -10.42
CA GLU A 99 -19.79 -11.71 -11.55
C GLU A 99 -19.14 -10.34 -11.33
N GLU A 100 -19.27 -9.80 -10.12
CA GLU A 100 -18.69 -8.53 -9.65
C GLU A 100 -17.16 -8.61 -9.38
N PHE A 101 -16.47 -9.62 -9.92
CA PHE A 101 -15.05 -9.81 -9.67
C PHE A 101 -14.22 -8.61 -10.13
N ASN A 102 -13.49 -8.00 -9.20
CA ASN A 102 -12.51 -6.96 -9.45
C ASN A 102 -11.14 -7.42 -8.93
N SER A 103 -10.17 -7.62 -9.83
CA SER A 103 -8.81 -8.02 -9.45
C SER A 103 -8.04 -6.93 -8.70
N LEU A 104 -8.47 -5.68 -8.81
CA LEU A 104 -7.89 -4.51 -8.16
C LEU A 104 -8.57 -4.17 -6.82
N ALA A 105 -9.51 -4.99 -6.35
CA ALA A 105 -10.14 -4.77 -5.05
C ALA A 105 -9.14 -4.99 -3.90
N ASP A 106 -9.02 -3.99 -3.05
CA ASP A 106 -8.17 -3.99 -1.86
C ASP A 106 -8.94 -4.33 -0.60
N PHE A 107 -10.22 -3.94 -0.53
CA PHE A 107 -11.05 -4.25 0.64
C PHE A 107 -12.47 -4.62 0.28
N PHE A 108 -13.08 -5.39 1.17
CA PHE A 108 -14.47 -5.81 1.09
C PHE A 108 -15.08 -5.80 2.49
N VAL A 109 -16.36 -5.42 2.56
CA VAL A 109 -17.13 -5.36 3.81
C VAL A 109 -18.35 -6.25 3.65
N LYS A 110 -18.55 -7.16 4.59
CA LYS A 110 -19.76 -7.96 4.70
C LYS A 110 -20.17 -8.09 6.16
N GLU A 111 -21.36 -7.60 6.48
CA GLU A 111 -21.87 -7.56 7.85
C GLU A 111 -20.85 -6.90 8.78
N ASP A 112 -20.39 -7.60 9.81
CA ASP A 112 -19.42 -7.11 10.81
C ASP A 112 -17.96 -7.49 10.48
N ILE A 113 -17.71 -7.98 9.26
CA ILE A 113 -16.38 -8.43 8.81
C ILE A 113 -15.86 -7.48 7.74
N ILE A 114 -14.65 -6.98 7.98
CA ILE A 114 -13.88 -6.22 7.00
C ILE A 114 -12.66 -7.07 6.63
N GLU A 115 -12.51 -7.32 5.34
CA GLU A 115 -11.32 -7.93 4.76
C GLU A 115 -10.52 -6.86 4.03
N ILE A 116 -9.24 -6.75 4.35
CA ILE A 116 -8.32 -5.75 3.77
C ILE A 116 -7.06 -6.45 3.28
N ARG A 117 -6.66 -6.13 2.06
CA ARG A 117 -5.39 -6.49 1.45
C ARG A 117 -4.51 -5.25 1.41
N ILE A 118 -3.40 -5.30 2.13
CA ILE A 118 -2.40 -4.23 2.11
C ILE A 118 -1.15 -4.77 1.41
N PRO A 119 -0.72 -4.17 0.28
CA PRO A 119 0.58 -4.47 -0.32
C PRO A 119 1.72 -4.23 0.67
N TRP A 120 2.69 -5.14 0.70
CA TRP A 120 3.86 -5.07 1.59
C TRP A 120 4.63 -3.74 1.45
N GLN A 121 4.72 -3.24 0.22
CA GLN A 121 5.37 -1.98 -0.11
C GLN A 121 4.71 -0.76 0.52
N LEU A 122 3.38 -0.75 0.75
CA LEU A 122 2.72 0.36 1.47
C LEU A 122 3.13 0.45 2.94
N LEU A 123 3.70 -0.63 3.49
CA LEU A 123 4.22 -0.70 4.86
C LEU A 123 5.75 -0.61 4.89
N ASN A 124 6.37 -0.19 3.79
CA ASN A 124 7.82 -0.16 3.60
C ASN A 124 8.53 -1.50 3.88
N VAL A 125 7.84 -2.62 3.68
CA VAL A 125 8.47 -3.93 3.70
C VAL A 125 9.24 -4.12 2.41
N MET A 126 10.56 -4.23 2.55
CA MET A 126 11.48 -4.45 1.43
C MET A 126 11.51 -5.93 1.05
N ASP A 127 11.56 -6.79 2.06
CA ASP A 127 11.53 -8.24 1.87
C ASP A 127 10.66 -8.90 2.96
N PRO A 128 9.43 -9.30 2.62
CA PRO A 128 8.56 -9.97 3.57
C PRO A 128 9.04 -11.40 3.90
N SER A 129 9.82 -12.05 3.04
CA SER A 129 10.29 -13.42 3.25
C SER A 129 11.22 -13.54 4.45
N THR A 130 12.08 -12.54 4.65
CA THR A 130 13.05 -12.46 5.76
C THR A 130 12.66 -11.43 6.85
N LYS A 131 11.49 -10.79 6.72
CA LYS A 131 10.98 -9.71 7.59
C LYS A 131 11.82 -8.43 7.59
N MET A 132 12.34 -8.01 6.44
CA MET A 132 13.09 -6.77 6.32
C MET A 132 12.20 -5.60 5.92
N ILE A 133 12.31 -4.51 6.67
CA ILE A 133 11.62 -3.24 6.42
C ILE A 133 12.64 -2.12 6.23
N MET A 134 12.19 -1.03 5.61
CA MET A 134 12.95 0.21 5.54
C MET A 134 13.04 0.84 6.93
N ASP A 135 14.26 1.12 7.37
CA ASP A 135 14.56 1.87 8.59
C ASP A 135 14.37 3.38 8.36
N ASP A 136 14.61 4.19 9.39
CA ASP A 136 14.48 5.65 9.31
C ASP A 136 15.38 6.25 8.22
N LEU A 137 14.75 6.88 7.23
CA LEU A 137 15.42 7.45 6.05
C LEU A 137 16.34 8.61 6.39
N TYR A 138 15.97 9.42 7.39
CA TYR A 138 16.70 10.63 7.75
C TYR A 138 17.91 10.31 8.62
N VAL A 139 17.76 9.39 9.58
CA VAL A 139 18.87 8.95 10.44
C VAL A 139 19.95 8.24 9.62
N ASN A 140 19.54 7.41 8.66
CA ASN A 140 20.46 6.63 7.84
C ASN A 140 20.94 7.37 6.58
N ASN A 141 20.42 8.58 6.31
CA ASN A 141 20.66 9.33 5.08
C ASN A 141 20.38 8.50 3.81
N GLY A 142 19.34 7.66 3.84
CA GLY A 142 18.99 6.75 2.76
C GLY A 142 18.27 5.48 3.22
N ILE A 143 18.05 4.58 2.26
CA ILE A 143 17.38 3.30 2.50
C ILE A 143 18.32 2.34 3.20
N LYS A 144 17.91 1.86 4.37
CA LYS A 144 18.58 0.79 5.10
C LYS A 144 17.55 -0.26 5.52
N ALA A 145 17.88 -1.52 5.35
CA ALA A 145 17.03 -2.62 5.79
C ALA A 145 17.25 -2.91 7.28
N ILE A 146 16.16 -3.08 8.03
CA ILE A 146 16.15 -3.57 9.40
C ILE A 146 15.12 -4.69 9.55
N LYS A 147 15.42 -5.68 10.38
CA LYS A 147 14.49 -6.78 10.67
C LYS A 147 13.37 -6.29 11.59
N THR A 148 12.13 -6.66 11.28
CA THR A 148 10.96 -6.36 12.12
C THR A 148 10.41 -7.60 12.81
N GLU A 149 9.90 -7.40 14.01
CA GLU A 149 9.13 -8.41 14.76
C GLU A 149 7.66 -8.46 14.34
N GLY A 150 7.22 -7.49 13.52
CA GLY A 150 5.85 -7.36 13.03
C GLY A 150 5.34 -5.93 13.09
N PHE A 151 4.05 -5.76 12.81
CA PHE A 151 3.36 -4.47 12.82
C PHE A 151 2.36 -4.43 13.95
N HIS A 152 2.13 -3.26 14.53
CA HIS A 152 0.99 -3.06 15.40
C HIS A 152 -0.07 -2.31 14.61
N LEU A 153 -1.24 -2.91 14.51
CA LEU A 153 -2.32 -2.44 13.65
C LEU A 153 -3.54 -2.12 14.48
N GLY A 154 -4.11 -0.94 14.25
CA GLY A 154 -5.37 -0.48 14.82
C GLY A 154 -6.24 0.10 13.71
N ILE A 155 -7.55 0.02 13.89
CA ILE A 155 -8.53 0.55 12.96
C ILE A 155 -9.30 1.66 13.67
N ILE A 156 -9.49 2.81 13.01
CA ILE A 156 -10.23 3.95 13.55
C ILE A 156 -11.42 4.25 12.65
N LEU A 157 -12.59 3.70 12.93
CA LEU A 157 -13.81 4.01 12.18
C LEU A 157 -14.36 5.37 12.60
N LYS A 158 -14.47 6.30 11.66
CA LYS A 158 -15.20 7.55 11.87
C LYS A 158 -16.51 7.58 11.09
N ARG A 159 -17.62 7.86 11.78
CA ARG A 159 -18.93 8.14 11.20
C ARG A 159 -19.43 9.45 11.80
N GLU A 160 -19.55 10.49 10.98
CA GLU A 160 -19.90 11.85 11.43
C GLU A 160 -18.96 12.29 12.57
N ASP A 161 -19.50 12.61 13.75
CA ASP A 161 -18.74 13.00 14.94
C ASP A 161 -18.33 11.82 15.83
N ASN A 162 -18.78 10.60 15.52
CA ASN A 162 -18.43 9.42 16.28
C ASN A 162 -17.17 8.76 15.74
N ILE A 163 -16.15 8.64 16.59
CA ILE A 163 -14.90 7.93 16.33
C ILE A 163 -14.88 6.67 17.19
N THR A 164 -14.86 5.51 16.53
CA THR A 164 -14.68 4.20 17.17
C THR A 164 -13.32 3.65 16.76
N TYR A 165 -12.49 3.26 17.72
CA TYR A 165 -11.20 2.67 17.41
C TYR A 165 -11.04 1.29 18.04
N THR A 166 -10.29 0.43 17.36
CA THR A 166 -9.83 -0.83 17.95
C THR A 166 -8.54 -0.59 18.71
N SER A 167 -8.28 -1.44 19.69
CA SER A 167 -6.93 -1.54 20.23
C SER A 167 -5.96 -2.01 19.17
N MET A 168 -4.72 -1.58 19.33
CA MET A 168 -3.65 -2.02 18.46
C MET A 168 -3.25 -3.43 18.80
N ARG A 169 -3.20 -4.29 17.79
CA ARG A 169 -2.76 -5.67 17.93
C ARG A 169 -1.52 -5.90 17.11
N LYS A 170 -0.56 -6.61 17.70
CA LYS A 170 0.63 -7.04 16.99
C LYS A 170 0.25 -8.10 15.96
N TYR A 171 0.46 -7.78 14.70
CA TYR A 171 0.47 -8.71 13.59
C TYR A 171 1.91 -9.13 13.29
N THR A 172 2.14 -10.43 13.19
CA THR A 172 3.41 -10.99 12.71
C THR A 172 3.09 -12.14 11.75
N TRP A 173 4.07 -12.53 10.96
CA TRP A 173 3.97 -13.63 10.00
C TRP A 173 5.20 -14.53 10.14
N GLU A 174 5.16 -15.75 9.65
CA GLU A 174 6.38 -16.58 9.62
C GLU A 174 7.24 -16.24 8.41
N PRO A 175 8.58 -16.22 8.52
CA PRO A 175 9.46 -16.18 7.36
C PRO A 175 9.13 -17.34 6.39
N TRP A 176 9.41 -17.16 5.12
CA TRP A 176 9.20 -18.19 4.11
C TRP A 176 10.28 -18.14 3.04
N GLU A 177 10.66 -19.28 2.48
CA GLU A 177 11.49 -19.32 1.26
C GLU A 177 10.60 -19.16 0.03
N PHE A 178 9.46 -19.86 0.02
CA PHE A 178 8.46 -19.80 -1.05
C PHE A 178 7.11 -19.34 -0.50
N PRO A 179 6.46 -18.35 -1.13
CA PRO A 179 5.13 -17.94 -0.73
C PRO A 179 4.11 -19.04 -1.05
N LYS A 180 3.05 -19.13 -0.25
CA LYS A 180 1.90 -19.97 -0.60
C LYS A 180 1.19 -19.37 -1.80
N TYR A 181 1.10 -20.11 -2.90
CA TYR A 181 0.35 -19.71 -4.09
C TYR A 181 -0.63 -20.81 -4.51
N HIS A 182 -1.61 -20.43 -5.33
CA HIS A 182 -2.48 -21.34 -6.04
C HIS A 182 -2.58 -20.86 -7.48
N GLU A 183 -2.56 -21.79 -8.42
CA GLU A 183 -2.70 -21.46 -9.83
C GLU A 183 -4.18 -21.42 -10.22
N ARG A 184 -4.51 -20.55 -11.16
CA ARG A 184 -5.81 -20.55 -11.82
C ARG A 184 -5.67 -20.08 -13.26
N LEU A 185 -6.52 -20.61 -14.12
CA LEU A 185 -6.67 -20.06 -15.47
C LEU A 185 -7.39 -18.71 -15.40
N LYS A 186 -6.83 -17.70 -16.09
CA LYS A 186 -7.50 -16.41 -16.29
C LYS A 186 -8.62 -16.57 -17.32
N LYS A 187 -9.65 -15.70 -17.25
CA LYS A 187 -10.73 -15.67 -18.26
C LYS A 187 -10.18 -15.57 -19.70
N SER A 188 -9.09 -14.82 -19.89
CA SER A 188 -8.40 -14.67 -21.19
C SER A 188 -7.84 -15.97 -21.77
N TYR A 189 -7.52 -16.97 -20.95
CA TYR A 189 -7.03 -18.26 -21.44
C TYR A 189 -8.04 -18.91 -22.39
N PHE A 190 -9.32 -18.92 -22.02
CA PHE A 190 -10.37 -19.53 -22.84
C PHE A 190 -10.63 -18.74 -24.13
N ILE A 191 -10.51 -17.40 -24.07
CA ILE A 191 -10.63 -16.52 -25.24
C ILE A 191 -9.53 -16.84 -26.25
N LEU A 192 -8.27 -16.91 -25.79
CA LEU A 192 -7.14 -17.23 -26.64
C LEU A 192 -7.22 -18.67 -27.17
N LYS A 193 -7.56 -19.64 -26.30
CA LYS A 193 -7.74 -21.04 -26.68
C LYS A 193 -8.73 -21.19 -27.84
N GLU A 194 -9.84 -20.47 -27.80
CA GLU A 194 -10.83 -20.51 -28.86
C GLU A 194 -10.34 -19.80 -30.14
N ALA A 195 -9.73 -18.63 -30.01
CA ALA A 195 -9.17 -17.91 -31.14
C ALA A 195 -8.11 -18.74 -31.89
N PHE A 196 -7.23 -19.45 -31.17
CA PHE A 196 -6.17 -20.26 -31.77
C PHE A 196 -6.64 -21.56 -32.42
N LYS A 197 -7.80 -22.12 -32.05
CA LYS A 197 -8.37 -23.26 -32.79
C LYS A 197 -8.58 -22.94 -34.27
N ASN A 198 -8.89 -21.68 -34.58
CA ASN A 198 -9.21 -21.23 -35.93
C ASN A 198 -7.96 -20.80 -36.73
N ILE A 199 -6.77 -20.83 -36.14
CA ILE A 199 -5.52 -20.36 -36.77
C ILE A 199 -4.63 -21.54 -37.22
N GLY A 200 -4.90 -22.76 -36.74
CA GLY A 200 -4.06 -23.95 -37.00
C GLY A 200 -4.69 -25.03 -37.89
N GLY A 201 -5.69 -24.71 -38.71
CA GLY A 201 -6.33 -25.67 -39.61
C GLY A 201 -5.73 -25.64 -41.01
N GLU A 202 -4.68 -26.45 -41.23
CA GLU A 202 -4.51 -27.25 -42.46
C GLU A 202 -4.90 -28.71 -42.15
#